data_AF-A0A529LCV8-F1
#
_entry.id   AF-A0A529LCV8-F1
#
_cell.length_a   1.000
_cell.length_b   1.000
_cell.length_c   1.000
_cell.angle_alpha   90.00
_cell.angle_beta   90.00
_cell.angle_gamma   90.00
#
_symmetry.space_group_name_H-M   'P 1'
#
loop_
_entity.id
_entity.type
_entity.pdbx_description
1 polymer ?
#
loop_
_entity_poly.entity_id
_entity_poly.type
_entity_poly.pdbx_seq_one_letter_code
_entity_poly.pdbx_strand_id
1 'polypeptide(L)' 'GTVPIRDLNRALDWDLPDEEATTIAGLVIHETQSIPEEKQAFTFHGKRFVVMKRDKNRIARLRIRPAGE' A
#
# COMPACT_ATOMS: atom_id res chain seq x y z
N GLY A 1 -0.38 6.58 -5.70
CA GLY A 1 0.11 5.24 -5.33
C GLY A 1 0.82 4.56 -6.49
N THR A 2 1.71 5.26 -7.19
CA THR A 2 2.44 4.73 -8.36
C THR A 2 3.83 4.22 -7.97
N VAL A 3 4.17 4.23 -6.68
CA VAL A 3 5.49 3.84 -6.20
C VAL A 3 5.63 2.33 -6.36
N PRO A 4 6.64 1.83 -7.09
CA PRO A 4 6.93 0.42 -7.20
C PRO A 4 7.30 -0.19 -5.85
N ILE A 5 6.87 -1.42 -5.60
CA ILE A 5 7.17 -2.11 -4.33
C ILE A 5 8.67 -2.33 -4.18
N ARG A 6 9.33 -2.73 -5.27
CA ARG A 6 10.79 -2.93 -5.36
C ARG A 6 11.59 -1.72 -4.91
N ASP A 7 11.14 -0.51 -5.27
CA ASP A 7 11.83 0.73 -4.89
C ASP A 7 11.69 1.00 -3.39
N LEU A 8 10.54 0.69 -2.81
CA LEU A 8 10.32 0.84 -1.37
C LEU A 8 11.08 -0.19 -0.55
N ASN A 9 11.09 -1.45 -1.01
CA ASN A 9 11.89 -2.51 -0.39
C ASN A 9 13.37 -2.10 -0.33
N ARG A 10 13.91 -1.59 -1.44
CA ARG A 10 15.30 -1.10 -1.51
C ARG A 10 15.58 0.15 -0.68
N ALA A 11 14.65 1.11 -0.67
CA ALA A 11 14.88 2.40 -0.02
C ALA A 11 14.66 2.38 1.50
N LEU A 12 13.78 1.50 1.98
CA LEU A 12 13.35 1.45 3.38
C LEU A 12 13.71 0.13 4.08
N ASP A 13 14.44 -0.75 3.39
CA ASP A 13 14.78 -2.10 3.85
C ASP A 13 13.52 -2.87 4.29
N TRP A 14 12.52 -2.84 3.40
CA TRP A 14 11.26 -3.55 3.59
C TRP A 14 11.24 -4.82 2.75
N ASP A 15 10.38 -5.76 3.16
CA ASP A 15 10.15 -7.02 2.48
C ASP A 15 8.67 -7.17 2.14
N LEU A 16 8.17 -6.23 1.32
CA LEU A 16 6.80 -6.29 0.82
C LEU A 16 6.74 -7.21 -0.42
N PRO A 17 5.67 -8.01 -0.57
CA PRO A 17 5.50 -8.88 -1.73
C PRO A 17 5.37 -8.08 -3.03
N ASP A 18 6.27 -8.31 -3.98
CA ASP A 18 6.27 -7.70 -5.31
C ASP A 18 5.85 -8.66 -6.44
N GLU A 19 5.58 -9.92 -6.13
CA GLU A 19 5.08 -10.93 -7.09
C GLU A 19 3.56 -10.79 -7.32
N GLU A 20 2.79 -10.50 -6.26
CA GLU A 20 1.33 -10.35 -6.28
C GLU A 20 0.90 -8.97 -6.81
N ALA A 21 1.75 -7.95 -6.63
CA ALA A 21 1.50 -6.59 -7.11
C ALA A 21 2.80 -5.84 -7.39
N THR A 22 2.82 -5.00 -8.42
CA THR A 22 4.02 -4.23 -8.79
C THR A 22 4.13 -2.88 -8.08
N THR A 23 3.03 -2.36 -7.54
CA THR A 23 2.95 -1.05 -6.86
C THR A 23 2.23 -1.16 -5.53
N ILE A 24 2.47 -0.23 -4.61
CA ILE A 24 1.78 -0.25 -3.31
C ILE A 24 0.28 -0.08 -3.41
N ALA A 25 -0.21 0.73 -4.35
CA ALA A 25 -1.66 0.81 -4.56
C ALA A 25 -2.21 -0.53 -5.07
N GLY A 26 -1.48 -1.19 -5.96
CA GLY A 26 -1.80 -2.54 -6.42
C GLY A 26 -1.85 -3.54 -5.27
N LEU A 27 -0.86 -3.50 -4.36
CA LEU A 27 -0.83 -4.37 -3.20
C LEU A 27 -2.04 -4.17 -2.30
N VAL A 28 -2.37 -2.91 -1.96
CA VAL A 28 -3.56 -2.62 -1.15
C VAL A 28 -4.82 -3.15 -1.83
N ILE A 29 -5.01 -2.89 -3.13
CA ILE A 29 -6.20 -3.34 -3.88
C ILE A 29 -6.26 -4.87 -3.96
N HIS A 30 -5.12 -5.54 -4.11
CA HIS A 30 -5.02 -6.99 -4.10
C HIS A 30 -5.44 -7.56 -2.74
N GLU A 31 -4.91 -7.04 -1.64
CA GLU A 31 -5.26 -7.48 -0.28
C GLU A 31 -6.72 -7.21 0.07
N THR A 32 -7.28 -6.07 -0.38
CA THR A 32 -8.67 -5.69 -0.08
C THR A 32 -9.69 -6.23 -1.09
N GLN A 33 -9.24 -6.87 -2.17
CA GLN A 33 -10.07 -7.36 -3.30
C GLN A 33 -11.04 -6.31 -3.86
N SER A 34 -10.75 -5.03 -3.64
CA SER A 34 -11.63 -3.89 -3.92
C SER A 34 -10.84 -2.58 -3.83
N ILE A 35 -11.38 -1.50 -4.39
CA ILE A 35 -10.76 -0.17 -4.25
C ILE A 35 -11.19 0.41 -2.90
N PRO A 36 -10.27 0.64 -1.96
CA PRO A 36 -10.62 1.16 -0.64
C PRO A 36 -11.00 2.64 -0.68
N GLU A 37 -11.80 3.04 0.30
CA GLU A 37 -12.22 4.42 0.51
C GLU A 37 -11.19 5.24 1.29
N GLU A 38 -11.30 6.56 1.18
CA GLU A 38 -10.45 7.48 1.94
C GLU A 38 -10.60 7.25 3.45
N LYS A 39 -9.49 7.41 4.18
CA LYS A 39 -9.32 7.20 5.63
C LYS A 39 -9.41 5.74 6.10
N GLN A 40 -9.70 4.78 5.23
CA GLN A 40 -9.58 3.37 5.60
C GLN A 40 -8.13 3.00 5.89
N ALA A 41 -7.94 2.12 6.87
CA ALA A 41 -6.65 1.64 7.30
C ALA A 41 -6.62 0.11 7.28
N PHE A 42 -5.54 -0.45 6.77
CA PHE A 42 -5.30 -1.88 6.65
C PHE A 42 -3.94 -2.22 7.22
N THR A 43 -3.80 -3.41 7.78
CA THR A 43 -2.54 -3.89 8.33
C THR A 43 -2.24 -5.25 7.74
N PHE A 44 -1.13 -5.35 7.01
CA PHE A 44 -0.63 -6.57 6.40
C PHE A 44 0.88 -6.45 6.19
N HIS A 45 1.59 -7.58 6.08
CA HIS A 45 3.05 -7.60 5.90
C HIS A 45 3.83 -6.76 6.92
N GLY A 46 3.35 -6.71 8.17
CA GLY A 46 3.95 -5.93 9.25
C GLY A 46 3.89 -4.40 9.07
N LYS A 47 3.11 -3.90 8.10
CA LYS A 47 2.91 -2.47 7.83
C LYS A 47 1.43 -2.10 7.89
N ARG A 48 1.15 -0.88 8.33
CA ARG A 48 -0.16 -0.23 8.32
C ARG A 48 -0.25 0.74 7.17
N PHE A 49 -1.24 0.53 6.31
CA PHE A 49 -1.55 1.33 5.12
C PHE A 49 -2.80 2.15 5.40
N VAL A 50 -2.74 3.46 5.22
CA VAL A 50 -3.88 4.37 5.37
C VAL A 50 -4.13 5.08 4.05
N VAL A 51 -5.34 4.95 3.52
CA VAL A 51 -5.76 5.63 2.30
C VAL A 51 -5.96 7.11 2.62
N MET A 52 -5.06 7.96 2.12
CA MET A 52 -5.13 9.39 2.40
C MET A 52 -5.95 10.14 1.35
N LYS A 53 -5.93 9.67 0.11
CA LYS A 53 -6.68 10.26 -1.00
C LYS A 53 -6.95 9.24 -2.10
N ARG A 54 -8.16 9.24 -2.63
CA ARG A 54 -8.61 8.47 -3.79
C ARG A 54 -8.92 9.43 -4.94
N ASP A 55 -8.67 8.98 -6.18
CA ASP A 55 -9.08 9.68 -7.39
C ASP A 55 -9.85 8.71 -8.28
N LYS A 56 -11.18 8.79 -8.26
CA LYS A 56 -12.11 7.89 -8.96
C LYS A 56 -11.75 6.41 -8.74
N ASN A 57 -11.06 5.80 -9.70
CA ASN A 57 -10.72 4.38 -9.69
C ASN A 57 -9.25 4.11 -9.33
N ARG A 58 -8.54 5.08 -8.74
CA ARG A 58 -7.15 4.91 -8.30
C ARG A 58 -6.92 5.39 -6.87
N ILE A 59 -5.98 4.76 -6.17
CA ILE A 59 -5.46 5.28 -4.90
C ILE A 59 -4.37 6.34 -5.19
N ALA A 60 -4.69 7.60 -4.93
CA ALA A 60 -3.80 8.73 -5.20
C ALA A 60 -2.69 8.84 -4.15
N ARG A 61 -3.05 8.78 -2.86
CA ARG A 61 -2.09 8.87 -1.74
C ARG A 61 -2.34 7.80 -0.70
N LEU A 62 -1.25 7.16 -0.27
CA LEU A 62 -1.20 6.20 0.82
C LEU A 62 -0.19 6.68 1.85
N ARG A 63 -0.52 6.50 3.13
CA ARG A 63 0.42 6.65 4.23
C ARG A 63 0.74 5.26 4.75
N ILE A 64 2.01 4.93 4.84
CA ILE A 64 2.49 3.62 5.29
C ILE A 64 3.28 3.84 6.58
N ARG A 65 3.06 2.99 7.58
CA ARG A 65 3.80 2.98 8.85
C ARG A 65 4.09 1.54 9.27
N PRO A 66 5.14 1.24 10.03
CA PRO A 66 5.26 -0.06 10.70
C PRO A 66 4.03 -0.36 11.56
N ALA A 67 3.59 -1.61 11.60
CA ALA A 67 2.42 -2.05 12.38
C ALA A 67 2.75 -2.31 13.86
N GLY A 68 4.02 -2.35 14.21
CA GLY A 68 4.53 -2.43 15.58
C GLY A 68 5.40 -1.23 15.89
N GLU A 69 4.79 -0.20 16.45
CA GLU A 69 5.37 0.80 17.34
C GLU A 69 4.27 1.29 18.29
#